data_AF-A0A7X0HNY3-F1
#
_entry.id   AF-A0A7X0HNY3-F1
#
_cell.length_a   1.000
_cell.length_b   1.000
_cell.length_c   1.000
_cell.angle_alpha   90.00
_cell.angle_beta   90.00
_cell.angle_gamma   90.00
#
_symmetry.space_group_name_H-M   'P 1'
#
loop_
_entity.id
_entity.type
_entity.pdbx_description
1 polymer ?
#
loop_
_entity_poly.entity_id
_entity_poly.type
_entity_poly.pdbx_seq_one_letter_code
_entity_poly.pdbx_strand_id
1 'polypeptide(L)'
;MTSSHSQVRALAGALKQQAAQVGAATPSVRGADFRLAVVATVGTDGTVTTSDGITARRDETYQAPAALDTIVLESSGSGSWIARGRLASTTSPTGEWVTPALATGYTPLLGAPQYRSVLVAGQLTMQWKGGVQWTTSGTPPLAGAWLAAALPVAYRPPGQRTMPVGAGGAVVKLDATAAGQMTIVNTTAGGLTTWVSLHNVSYTLT
;
A
#
# COMPACT_ATOMS: atom_id res chain seq x y z
N MET A 1 -60.60 -8.52 -36.15
CA MET A 1 -60.61 -7.24 -35.41
C MET A 1 -60.10 -7.51 -34.00
N THR A 2 -58.97 -6.93 -33.61
CA THR A 2 -58.51 -6.97 -32.21
C THR A 2 -59.44 -6.11 -31.35
N SER A 3 -59.94 -6.64 -30.23
CA SER A 3 -60.82 -5.88 -29.34
C SER A 3 -60.04 -4.79 -28.60
N SER A 4 -60.71 -3.71 -28.22
CA SER A 4 -60.10 -2.61 -27.45
C SER A 4 -59.38 -3.11 -26.18
N HIS A 5 -59.93 -4.14 -25.52
CA HIS A 5 -59.30 -4.78 -24.36
C HIS A 5 -57.99 -5.49 -24.65
N SER A 6 -57.76 -6.00 -25.87
CA SER A 6 -56.46 -6.60 -26.22
C SER A 6 -55.40 -5.52 -26.45
N GLN A 7 -55.78 -4.37 -27.01
CA GLN A 7 -54.88 -3.23 -27.22
C GLN A 7 -54.45 -2.59 -25.90
N VAL A 8 -55.38 -2.40 -24.95
CA VAL A 8 -55.07 -1.85 -23.61
C VAL A 8 -54.11 -2.77 -22.84
N ARG A 9 -54.32 -4.09 -22.89
CA ARG A 9 -53.41 -5.06 -22.25
C ARG A 9 -52.01 -5.05 -22.88
N ALA A 10 -51.93 -4.94 -24.20
CA ALA A 10 -50.64 -4.84 -24.90
C ALA A 10 -49.88 -3.57 -24.50
N LEU A 11 -50.56 -2.41 -24.40
CA LEU A 11 -49.96 -1.16 -23.95
C LEU A 11 -49.48 -1.22 -22.50
N ALA A 12 -50.30 -1.75 -21.59
CA ALA A 12 -49.89 -1.92 -20.18
C ALA A 12 -48.67 -2.86 -20.06
N GLY A 13 -48.62 -3.91 -20.87
CA GLY A 13 -47.45 -4.80 -20.97
C GLY A 13 -46.20 -4.07 -21.47
N ALA A 14 -46.33 -3.29 -22.54
CA ALA A 14 -45.23 -2.50 -23.09
C ALA A 14 -44.71 -1.45 -22.11
N LEU A 15 -45.59 -0.74 -21.40
CA LEU A 15 -45.20 0.23 -20.36
C LEU A 15 -44.48 -0.45 -19.19
N LYS A 16 -44.94 -1.62 -18.75
CA LYS A 16 -44.27 -2.39 -17.69
C LYS A 16 -42.88 -2.86 -18.13
N GLN A 17 -42.74 -3.34 -19.37
CA GLN A 17 -41.44 -3.72 -19.93
C GLN A 17 -40.50 -2.52 -20.07
N GLN A 18 -41.00 -1.39 -20.58
CA GLN A 18 -40.23 -0.15 -20.69
C GLN A 18 -39.76 0.35 -19.32
N ALA A 19 -40.65 0.37 -18.32
CA ALA A 19 -40.29 0.77 -16.96
C ALA A 19 -39.22 -0.15 -16.35
N ALA A 20 -39.32 -1.47 -16.55
CA ALA A 20 -38.31 -2.42 -16.11
C ALA A 20 -36.97 -2.21 -16.83
N GLN A 21 -36.98 -1.97 -18.15
CA GLN A 21 -35.78 -1.70 -18.94
C GLN A 21 -35.11 -0.38 -18.52
N VAL A 22 -35.88 0.69 -18.32
CA VAL A 22 -35.37 1.97 -17.85
C VAL A 22 -34.79 1.84 -16.44
N GLY A 23 -35.46 1.12 -15.54
CA GLY A 23 -34.94 0.86 -14.20
C GLY A 23 -33.64 0.04 -14.20
N ALA A 24 -33.52 -0.94 -15.10
CA ALA A 24 -32.29 -1.71 -15.26
C ALA A 24 -31.16 -0.90 -15.89
N ALA A 25 -31.47 0.00 -16.83
CA ALA A 25 -30.50 0.80 -17.56
C ALA A 25 -30.07 2.09 -16.83
N THR A 26 -30.82 2.55 -15.83
CA THR A 26 -30.56 3.82 -15.13
C THR A 26 -29.90 3.56 -13.78
N PRO A 27 -28.59 3.85 -13.61
CA PRO A 27 -27.88 3.56 -12.35
C PRO A 27 -28.50 4.20 -11.11
N SER A 28 -29.00 5.44 -11.23
CA SER A 28 -29.68 6.15 -10.13
C SER A 28 -31.02 5.52 -9.71
N VAL A 29 -31.61 4.67 -10.55
CA VAL A 29 -32.85 3.92 -10.25
C VAL A 29 -32.54 2.57 -9.58
N ARG A 30 -31.36 1.99 -9.84
CA ARG A 30 -30.94 0.73 -9.20
C ARG A 30 -30.59 0.88 -7.72
N GLY A 31 -30.29 2.10 -7.28
CA GLY A 31 -29.98 2.43 -5.87
C GLY A 31 -28.61 1.95 -5.38
N ALA A 32 -27.96 1.03 -6.09
CA ALA A 32 -26.59 0.63 -5.84
C ALA A 32 -25.61 1.43 -6.71
N ASP A 33 -24.59 2.00 -6.08
CA ASP A 33 -23.57 2.83 -6.70
C ASP A 33 -22.17 2.37 -6.29
N PHE A 34 -21.20 2.53 -7.19
CA PHE A 34 -19.78 2.31 -6.93
C PHE A 34 -19.04 3.61 -7.20
N ARG A 35 -18.34 4.10 -6.18
CA ARG A 35 -17.58 5.35 -6.32
C ARG A 35 -16.26 5.31 -5.58
N LEU A 36 -15.33 6.17 -6.00
CA LEU A 36 -14.09 6.39 -5.29
C LEU A 36 -14.29 7.45 -4.21
N ALA A 37 -13.62 7.25 -3.08
CA ALA A 37 -13.58 8.23 -2.02
C ALA A 37 -12.23 8.19 -1.29
N VAL A 38 -11.91 9.28 -0.61
CA VAL A 38 -10.71 9.40 0.21
C VAL A 38 -11.12 9.29 1.67
N VAL A 39 -10.45 8.41 2.43
CA VAL A 39 -10.67 8.27 3.87
C VAL A 39 -10.18 9.54 4.59
N ALA A 40 -11.06 10.16 5.37
CA ALA A 40 -10.71 11.28 6.25
C ALA A 40 -10.36 10.78 7.66
N THR A 41 -11.19 9.91 8.24
CA THR A 41 -10.96 9.35 9.57
C THR A 41 -11.28 7.86 9.62
N VAL A 42 -10.61 7.15 10.51
CA VAL A 42 -10.81 5.72 10.76
C VAL A 42 -11.48 5.54 12.12
N GLY A 43 -12.64 4.91 12.14
CA GLY A 43 -13.37 4.58 13.37
C GLY A 43 -12.80 3.36 14.07
N THR A 44 -12.86 3.36 15.40
CA THR A 44 -12.49 2.20 16.24
C THR A 44 -13.52 1.07 16.19
N ASP A 45 -14.67 1.31 15.54
CA ASP A 45 -15.83 0.42 15.43
C ASP A 45 -15.89 -0.37 14.10
N GLY A 46 -14.81 -0.34 13.32
CA GLY A 46 -14.78 -1.00 12.01
C GLY A 46 -15.33 -0.13 10.87
N THR A 47 -15.50 1.18 11.08
CA THR A 47 -15.93 2.11 10.02
C THR A 47 -14.79 3.00 9.52
N VAL A 48 -15.01 3.63 8.36
CA VAL A 48 -14.23 4.76 7.87
C VAL A 48 -15.19 5.89 7.50
N THR A 49 -14.78 7.12 7.75
CA THR A 49 -15.49 8.31 7.25
C THR A 49 -14.69 8.93 6.14
N THR A 50 -15.33 9.20 5.00
CA THR A 50 -14.69 9.82 3.84
C THR A 50 -14.69 11.35 3.94
N SER A 51 -13.86 12.00 3.13
CA SER A 51 -13.74 13.47 3.10
C SER A 51 -15.02 14.21 2.74
N ASP A 52 -15.95 13.55 2.05
CA ASP A 52 -17.28 14.05 1.74
C ASP A 52 -18.36 13.63 2.77
N GLY A 53 -17.95 13.06 3.90
CA GLY A 53 -18.81 12.81 5.06
C GLY A 53 -19.54 11.47 5.08
N ILE A 54 -19.26 10.56 4.13
CA ILE A 54 -19.88 9.22 4.13
C ILE A 54 -19.19 8.32 5.14
N THR A 55 -19.98 7.76 6.06
CA THR A 55 -19.54 6.69 6.95
C THR A 55 -19.84 5.34 6.33
N ALA A 56 -18.81 4.52 6.14
CA ALA A 56 -18.92 3.19 5.54
C ALA A 56 -18.33 2.11 6.45
N ARG A 57 -18.96 0.93 6.47
CA ARG A 57 -18.42 -0.23 7.19
C ARG A 57 -17.30 -0.87 6.37
N ARG A 58 -16.21 -1.25 7.02
CA ARG A 58 -15.08 -1.88 6.33
C ARG A 58 -15.39 -3.33 6.00
N ASP A 59 -15.03 -3.73 4.79
CA ASP A 59 -14.92 -5.13 4.41
C ASP A 59 -13.78 -5.80 5.20
N GLU A 60 -13.88 -7.11 5.45
CA GLU A 60 -12.89 -7.89 6.21
C GLU A 60 -11.50 -7.84 5.57
N THR A 61 -11.47 -7.67 4.25
CA THR A 61 -10.26 -7.52 3.45
C THR A 61 -9.54 -6.18 3.67
N TYR A 62 -10.20 -5.16 4.23
CA TYR A 62 -9.65 -3.83 4.47
C TYR A 62 -9.14 -3.64 5.91
N GLN A 63 -8.10 -4.39 6.26
CA GLN A 63 -7.66 -4.54 7.66
C GLN A 63 -6.86 -3.37 8.24
N ALA A 64 -6.17 -2.59 7.41
CA ALA A 64 -5.28 -1.50 7.86
C ALA A 64 -5.67 -0.14 7.25
N PRO A 65 -6.90 0.35 7.47
CA PRO A 65 -7.32 1.64 6.94
C PRO A 65 -6.47 2.78 7.50
N ALA A 66 -6.18 3.77 6.68
CA ALA A 66 -5.53 5.00 7.08
C ALA A 66 -6.24 6.20 6.45
N ALA A 67 -6.12 7.37 7.10
CA ALA A 67 -6.49 8.61 6.45
C ALA A 67 -5.70 8.79 5.14
N LEU A 68 -6.32 9.43 4.15
CA LEU A 68 -5.83 9.60 2.78
C LEU A 68 -5.81 8.33 1.91
N ASP A 69 -6.27 7.19 2.40
CA ASP A 69 -6.50 6.02 1.56
C ASP A 69 -7.57 6.32 0.49
N THR A 70 -7.27 6.07 -0.79
CA THR A 70 -8.27 6.05 -1.87
C THR A 70 -8.93 4.68 -1.92
N ILE A 71 -10.21 4.64 -1.62
CA ILE A 71 -10.99 3.40 -1.48
C ILE A 71 -12.14 3.33 -2.48
N VAL A 72 -12.61 2.11 -2.74
CA VAL A 72 -13.90 1.89 -3.42
C VAL A 72 -15.00 1.80 -2.37
N LEU A 73 -16.00 2.66 -2.52
CA LEU A 73 -17.26 2.60 -1.79
C LEU A 73 -18.32 1.94 -2.65
N GLU A 74 -19.12 1.08 -2.02
CA GLU A 74 -20.30 0.44 -2.59
C GLU A 74 -21.52 0.84 -1.77
N SER A 75 -22.54 1.44 -2.41
CA SER A 75 -23.83 1.68 -1.76
C SER A 75 -24.76 0.51 -2.03
N SER A 76 -25.51 0.10 -1.01
CA SER A 76 -26.69 -0.72 -1.19
C SER A 76 -27.86 0.15 -1.68
N GLY A 77 -28.84 -0.48 -2.34
CA GLY A 77 -30.12 0.18 -2.65
C GLY A 77 -30.91 0.68 -1.44
N SER A 78 -30.51 0.30 -0.22
CA SER A 78 -31.05 0.78 1.06
C SER A 78 -30.27 1.95 1.67
N GLY A 79 -29.23 2.46 0.99
CA GLY A 79 -28.42 3.60 1.44
C GLY A 79 -27.31 3.26 2.44
N SER A 80 -27.04 1.98 2.70
CA SER A 80 -25.88 1.55 3.49
C SER A 80 -24.62 1.54 2.63
N TRP A 81 -23.46 1.82 3.24
CA TRP A 81 -22.18 1.88 2.53
C TRP A 81 -21.18 0.85 3.07
N ILE A 82 -20.52 0.15 2.15
CA ILE A 82 -19.37 -0.71 2.43
C ILE A 82 -18.12 -0.12 1.78
N ALA A 83 -17.02 -0.09 2.52
CA ALA A 83 -15.69 0.21 2.02
C ALA A 83 -15.00 -1.10 1.63
N ARG A 84 -14.87 -1.35 0.33
CA ARG A 84 -14.24 -2.56 -0.25
C ARG A 84 -12.72 -2.61 -0.07
N GLY A 85 -12.11 -1.49 0.32
CA GLY A 85 -10.68 -1.36 0.55
C GLY A 85 -9.98 -0.44 -0.44
N ARG A 86 -8.66 -0.36 -0.29
CA ARG A 86 -7.80 0.48 -1.12
C ARG A 86 -7.76 -0.01 -2.56
N LEU A 87 -7.80 0.93 -3.50
CA LEU A 87 -7.32 0.64 -4.84
C LEU A 87 -5.82 0.37 -4.82
N ALA A 88 -5.34 -0.46 -5.76
CA ALA A 88 -3.91 -0.61 -5.98
C ALA A 88 -3.30 0.78 -6.23
N SER A 89 -2.40 1.20 -5.34
CA SER A 89 -1.67 2.44 -5.56
C SER A 89 -0.60 2.22 -6.61
N THR A 90 -0.38 3.21 -7.46
CA THR A 90 0.78 3.22 -8.38
C THR A 90 2.12 3.37 -7.66
N THR A 91 2.10 3.63 -6.35
CA THR A 91 3.28 3.99 -5.54
C THR A 91 3.65 2.96 -4.47
N SER A 92 2.86 1.89 -4.30
CA SER A 92 3.16 0.82 -3.36
C SER A 92 2.47 -0.48 -3.77
N PRO A 93 3.09 -1.29 -4.63
CA PRO A 93 2.65 -2.65 -4.87
C PRO A 93 3.12 -3.47 -3.68
N THR A 94 2.23 -3.72 -2.72
CA THR A 94 2.45 -4.80 -1.76
C THR A 94 2.83 -6.06 -2.53
N GLY A 95 4.00 -6.62 -2.23
CA GLY A 95 4.53 -7.83 -2.88
C GLY A 95 5.58 -7.62 -3.99
N GLU A 96 5.63 -6.47 -4.66
CA GLU A 96 6.61 -6.21 -5.73
C GLU A 96 7.92 -5.64 -5.19
N TRP A 97 9.03 -6.08 -5.80
CA TRP A 97 10.37 -5.60 -5.45
C TRP A 97 10.68 -4.29 -6.17
N VAL A 98 10.96 -3.25 -5.40
CA VAL A 98 11.35 -1.92 -5.88
C VAL A 98 12.84 -1.71 -5.65
N THR A 99 13.53 -1.19 -6.66
CA THR A 99 14.96 -0.84 -6.58
C THR A 99 15.10 0.63 -6.14
N PRO A 100 15.74 0.95 -4.99
CA PRO A 100 16.00 2.33 -4.60
C PRO A 100 17.18 2.91 -5.39
N ALA A 101 17.21 4.24 -5.52
CA ALA A 101 18.39 4.94 -5.96
C ALA A 101 19.47 4.93 -4.86
N LEU A 102 20.73 4.65 -5.23
CA LEU A 102 21.87 4.64 -4.31
C LEU A 102 22.51 6.02 -4.21
N ALA A 103 22.89 6.38 -2.98
CA ALA A 103 23.65 7.60 -2.74
C ALA A 103 25.05 7.49 -3.38
N THR A 104 25.65 8.64 -3.67
CA THR A 104 27.01 8.71 -4.22
C THR A 104 28.00 7.96 -3.33
N GLY A 105 28.88 7.16 -3.94
CA GLY A 105 29.85 6.33 -3.25
C GLY A 105 29.39 4.89 -2.97
N TYR A 106 28.12 4.57 -3.24
CA TYR A 106 27.58 3.22 -3.18
C TYR A 106 27.29 2.65 -4.57
N THR A 107 27.49 1.34 -4.72
CA THR A 107 27.14 0.56 -5.91
C THR A 107 26.48 -0.76 -5.52
N PRO A 108 25.71 -1.40 -6.41
CA PRO A 108 25.11 -2.71 -6.14
C PRO A 108 26.16 -3.79 -5.84
N LEU A 109 25.85 -4.69 -4.89
CA LEU A 109 26.60 -5.92 -4.64
C LEU A 109 25.70 -7.13 -4.91
N LEU A 110 26.14 -8.02 -5.82
CA LEU A 110 25.44 -9.28 -6.13
C LEU A 110 23.94 -9.07 -6.46
N GLY A 111 23.68 -8.04 -7.28
CA GLY A 111 22.34 -7.57 -7.62
C GLY A 111 22.02 -6.21 -7.02
N ALA A 112 21.11 -5.47 -7.64
CA ALA A 112 20.62 -4.21 -7.08
C ALA A 112 19.93 -4.49 -5.74
N PRO A 113 20.12 -3.64 -4.71
CA PRO A 113 19.31 -3.75 -3.52
C PRO A 113 17.86 -3.52 -3.91
N GLN A 114 16.96 -4.29 -3.32
CA GLN A 114 15.53 -4.16 -3.57
C GLN A 114 14.77 -4.27 -2.28
N TYR A 115 13.58 -3.67 -2.27
CA TYR A 115 12.73 -3.64 -1.10
C TYR A 115 11.27 -3.89 -1.48
N ARG A 116 10.48 -4.39 -0.54
CA ARG A 116 9.03 -4.55 -0.69
C ARG A 116 8.33 -4.52 0.66
N SER A 117 7.03 -4.25 0.67
CA SER A 117 6.18 -4.51 1.82
C SER A 117 5.34 -5.77 1.58
N VAL A 118 5.22 -6.60 2.60
CA VAL A 118 4.39 -7.81 2.60
C VAL A 118 3.69 -7.96 3.95
N LEU A 119 2.50 -8.54 3.96
CA LEU A 119 1.85 -8.97 5.20
C LEU A 119 2.51 -10.27 5.69
N VAL A 120 3.09 -10.23 6.87
CA VAL A 120 3.63 -11.41 7.57
C VAL A 120 2.88 -11.54 8.88
N ALA A 121 2.13 -12.63 9.05
CA ALA A 121 1.30 -12.85 10.23
C ALA A 121 0.38 -11.67 10.59
N GLY A 122 -0.24 -11.03 9.58
CA GLY A 122 -1.12 -9.88 9.76
C GLY A 122 -0.43 -8.54 10.00
N GLN A 123 0.91 -8.51 10.10
CA GLN A 123 1.68 -7.28 10.25
C GLN A 123 2.35 -6.88 8.93
N LEU A 124 2.19 -5.61 8.55
CA LEU A 124 2.88 -5.09 7.38
C LEU A 124 4.38 -5.00 7.68
N THR A 125 5.15 -5.78 6.95
CA THR A 125 6.58 -5.96 7.15
C THR A 125 7.33 -5.55 5.90
N MET A 126 8.32 -4.68 6.10
CA MET A 126 9.31 -4.35 5.09
C MET A 126 10.28 -5.52 4.93
N GLN A 127 10.58 -5.91 3.69
CA GLN A 127 11.62 -6.88 3.37
C GLN A 127 12.62 -6.27 2.40
N TRP A 128 13.88 -6.66 2.55
CA TRP A 128 14.99 -6.25 1.70
C TRP A 128 15.73 -7.46 1.16
N LYS A 129 16.38 -7.27 0.01
CA LYS A 129 17.34 -8.22 -0.57
C LYS A 129 18.40 -7.47 -1.39
N GLY A 130 19.38 -8.22 -1.89
CA GLY A 130 20.55 -7.68 -2.60
C GLY A 130 21.63 -7.24 -1.62
N GLY A 131 22.40 -6.24 -2.01
CA GLY A 131 23.46 -5.67 -1.19
C GLY A 131 24.00 -4.36 -1.76
N VAL A 132 24.78 -3.65 -0.96
CA VAL A 132 25.50 -2.45 -1.38
C VAL A 132 26.99 -2.62 -1.08
N GLN A 133 27.82 -2.06 -1.95
CA GLN A 133 29.26 -1.98 -1.76
C GLN A 133 29.78 -0.57 -2.06
N TRP A 134 30.96 -0.27 -1.55
CA TRP A 134 31.68 1.00 -1.70
C TRP A 134 33.17 0.74 -1.89
N THR A 135 33.97 1.75 -2.24
CA THR A 135 35.35 1.52 -2.71
C THR A 135 36.37 1.32 -1.58
N THR A 136 36.25 2.07 -0.49
CA THR A 136 37.29 2.12 0.56
C THR A 136 36.89 1.29 1.77
N SER A 137 37.75 0.35 2.20
CA SER A 137 37.50 -0.41 3.43
C SER A 137 37.44 0.49 4.66
N GLY A 138 36.74 0.03 5.70
CA GLY A 138 36.58 0.76 6.95
C GLY A 138 35.26 1.53 7.03
N THR A 139 35.31 2.86 6.94
CA THR A 139 34.14 3.70 7.19
C THR A 139 33.27 3.85 5.93
N PRO A 140 31.99 3.43 5.97
CA PRO A 140 31.08 3.63 4.85
C PRO A 140 30.95 5.13 4.48
N PRO A 141 30.77 5.48 3.19
CA PRO A 141 30.50 6.85 2.76
C PRO A 141 29.29 7.46 3.47
N LEU A 142 29.23 8.80 3.51
CA LEU A 142 28.03 9.53 3.95
C LEU A 142 27.51 9.09 5.33
N ALA A 143 28.42 8.79 6.26
CA ALA A 143 28.10 8.27 7.60
C ALA A 143 27.20 7.01 7.56
N GLY A 144 27.28 6.20 6.50
CA GLY A 144 26.50 4.98 6.33
C GLY A 144 25.17 5.15 5.60
N ALA A 145 24.76 6.37 5.26
CA ALA A 145 23.51 6.61 4.53
C ALA A 145 23.67 6.25 3.05
N TRP A 146 23.09 5.13 2.63
CA TRP A 146 23.31 4.56 1.30
C TRP A 146 22.16 4.76 0.31
N LEU A 147 21.03 5.31 0.77
CA LEU A 147 19.92 5.69 -0.10
C LEU A 147 20.10 7.13 -0.61
N ALA A 148 19.90 7.36 -1.90
CA ALA A 148 19.96 8.71 -2.48
C ALA A 148 18.79 9.61 -2.03
N ALA A 149 17.66 9.00 -1.71
CA ALA A 149 16.46 9.67 -1.23
C ALA A 149 15.82 8.84 -0.12
N ALA A 150 15.09 9.50 0.78
CA ALA A 150 14.32 8.80 1.79
C ALA A 150 13.29 7.86 1.14
N LEU A 151 13.06 6.71 1.77
CA LEU A 151 11.98 5.79 1.39
C LEU A 151 10.64 6.54 1.32
N PRO A 152 9.72 6.12 0.44
CA PRO A 152 8.35 6.63 0.47
C PRO A 152 7.73 6.43 1.86
N VAL A 153 6.83 7.33 2.28
CA VAL A 153 6.26 7.36 3.64
C VAL A 153 5.64 6.01 4.04
N ALA A 154 5.00 5.30 3.11
CA ALA A 154 4.40 3.99 3.33
C ALA A 154 5.39 2.87 3.71
N TYR A 155 6.70 3.09 3.52
CA TYR A 155 7.77 2.13 3.81
C TYR A 155 8.67 2.57 4.97
N ARG A 156 8.29 3.61 5.70
CA ARG A 156 9.05 4.10 6.86
C ARG A 156 8.53 3.42 8.13
N PRO A 157 9.41 2.94 9.01
CA PRO A 157 8.96 2.48 10.31
C PRO A 157 8.48 3.68 11.17
N PRO A 158 7.56 3.47 12.12
CA PRO A 158 7.06 4.55 13.00
C PRO A 158 8.13 5.10 13.95
N GLY A 159 9.19 4.32 14.19
CA GLY A 159 10.35 4.68 14.99
C GLY A 159 11.60 4.01 14.44
N GLN A 160 12.77 4.32 15.00
CA GLN A 160 14.01 3.67 14.56
C GLN A 160 13.93 2.15 14.75
N ARG A 161 14.23 1.40 13.69
CA ARG A 161 14.38 -0.05 13.72
C ARG A 161 15.83 -0.39 13.45
N THR A 162 16.37 -1.31 14.24
CA THR A 162 17.75 -1.77 14.13
C THR A 162 17.76 -3.23 13.75
N MET A 163 18.52 -3.59 12.72
CA MET A 163 18.71 -4.97 12.29
C MET A 163 20.22 -5.30 12.22
N PRO A 164 20.64 -6.52 12.63
CA PRO A 164 21.97 -7.00 12.34
C PRO A 164 22.07 -7.41 10.86
N VAL A 165 23.18 -7.05 10.21
CA VAL A 165 23.44 -7.40 8.80
C VAL A 165 24.86 -7.88 8.60
N GLY A 166 25.03 -8.87 7.72
CA GLY A 166 26.36 -9.35 7.32
C GLY A 166 27.07 -8.31 6.46
N ALA A 167 28.32 -8.02 6.80
CA ALA A 167 29.11 -7.00 6.14
C ALA A 167 30.59 -7.37 6.16
N GLY A 168 31.14 -7.75 5.02
CA GLY A 168 32.59 -7.85 4.88
C GLY A 168 33.30 -8.86 5.79
N GLY A 169 32.61 -9.91 6.24
CA GLY A 169 33.14 -10.88 7.21
C GLY A 169 32.81 -10.57 8.68
N ALA A 170 32.10 -9.48 8.95
CA ALA A 170 31.58 -9.11 10.26
C ALA A 170 30.05 -8.95 10.22
N VAL A 171 29.45 -8.73 11.40
CA VAL A 171 28.05 -8.30 11.53
C VAL A 171 28.04 -6.83 11.96
N VAL A 172 27.29 -5.99 11.25
CA VAL A 172 27.08 -4.58 11.62
C VAL A 172 25.62 -4.27 11.88
N LYS A 173 25.40 -3.08 12.42
CA LYS A 173 24.08 -2.52 12.67
C LYS A 173 23.58 -1.80 11.41
N LEU A 174 22.37 -2.11 10.98
CA LEU A 174 21.64 -1.34 9.97
C LEU A 174 20.43 -0.69 10.64
N ASP A 175 20.38 0.63 10.57
CA ASP A 175 19.28 1.42 11.13
C ASP A 175 18.34 1.89 10.03
N ALA A 176 17.06 1.56 10.17
CA ALA A 176 15.96 2.17 9.42
C ALA A 176 15.33 3.26 10.30
N THR A 177 15.39 4.50 9.84
CA THR A 177 14.88 5.66 10.60
C THR A 177 13.43 5.99 10.26
N ALA A 178 12.72 6.67 11.16
CA ALA A 178 11.36 7.17 10.88
C ALA A 178 11.31 8.18 9.71
N ALA A 179 12.44 8.81 9.38
CA ALA A 179 12.57 9.69 8.22
C ALA A 179 12.71 8.91 6.90
N GLY A 180 12.83 7.59 6.92
CA GLY A 180 12.99 6.74 5.74
C GLY A 180 14.42 6.61 5.23
N GLN A 181 15.41 7.00 6.04
CA GLN A 181 16.82 6.74 5.75
C GLN A 181 17.25 5.36 6.24
N MET A 182 18.17 4.74 5.52
CA MET A 182 18.83 3.49 5.89
C MET A 182 20.31 3.77 6.13
N THR A 183 20.80 3.50 7.34
CA THR A 183 22.15 3.87 7.76
C THR A 183 22.92 2.66 8.25
N ILE A 184 24.07 2.40 7.64
CA ILE A 184 25.04 1.41 8.11
C ILE A 184 25.80 2.02 9.28
N VAL A 185 25.54 1.53 10.49
CA VAL A 185 26.22 1.99 11.69
C VAL A 185 27.37 1.04 11.97
N ASN A 186 28.57 1.47 11.57
CA ASN A 186 29.79 0.77 11.92
C ASN A 186 30.18 1.10 13.38
N THR A 187 30.17 0.09 14.24
CA THR A 187 30.57 0.21 15.65
C THR A 187 31.98 -0.27 15.93
N THR A 188 32.68 -0.83 14.92
CA THR A 188 34.00 -1.43 15.07
C THR A 188 34.97 -0.82 14.06
N ALA A 189 35.90 0.01 14.54
CA ALA A 189 36.95 0.58 13.70
C ALA A 189 37.80 -0.56 13.08
N GLY A 190 37.95 -0.55 11.75
CA GLY A 190 38.91 -1.39 11.02
C GLY A 190 38.47 -2.79 10.61
N GLY A 191 37.30 -3.29 11.04
CA GLY A 191 36.83 -4.64 10.71
C GLY A 191 35.90 -4.75 9.49
N LEU A 192 35.37 -3.62 9.01
CA LEU A 192 34.45 -3.60 7.88
C LEU A 192 35.24 -3.54 6.58
N THR A 193 34.99 -4.46 5.65
CA THR A 193 35.52 -4.31 4.29
C THR A 193 34.67 -3.30 3.51
N THR A 194 34.16 -3.68 2.35
CA THR A 194 33.60 -2.75 1.36
C THR A 194 32.13 -3.01 1.05
N TRP A 195 31.44 -3.85 1.82
CA TRP A 195 30.06 -4.23 1.49
C TRP A 195 29.17 -4.61 2.68
N VAL A 196 27.86 -4.50 2.46
CA VAL A 196 26.78 -4.94 3.36
C VAL A 196 25.75 -5.74 2.55
N SER A 197 25.37 -6.91 3.06
CA SER A 197 24.26 -7.71 2.53
C SER A 197 22.93 -7.27 3.13
N LEU A 198 21.91 -7.15 2.29
CA LEU A 198 20.54 -6.84 2.71
C LEU A 198 19.62 -8.07 2.64
N HIS A 199 20.16 -9.25 2.33
CA HIS A 199 19.36 -10.47 2.27
C HIS A 199 18.75 -10.80 3.63
N ASN A 200 17.44 -11.09 3.62
CA ASN A 200 16.63 -11.40 4.80
C ASN A 200 16.54 -10.27 5.84
N VAL A 201 16.87 -9.03 5.46
CA VAL A 201 16.62 -7.87 6.31
C VAL A 201 15.13 -7.54 6.27
N SER A 202 14.52 -7.44 7.44
CA SER A 202 13.11 -7.07 7.56
C SER A 202 12.82 -6.26 8.82
N TYR A 203 11.76 -5.45 8.79
CA TYR A 203 11.26 -4.71 9.93
C TYR A 203 9.77 -4.41 9.79
N THR A 204 9.05 -4.24 10.91
CA THR A 204 7.62 -3.92 10.89
C THR A 204 7.39 -2.44 10.57
N LEU A 205 6.34 -2.18 9.79
CA LEU A 205 5.89 -0.85 9.39
C LEU A 205 4.78 -0.29 10.31
N THR A 206 4.31 -1.12 11.24
CA THR A 206 3.37 -0.78 12.32
C THR A 206 4.08 -0.76 13.67
#